data_AF-A0A9W7BQC6-F1
#
_entry.id   AF-A0A9W7BQC6-F1
#
_cell.length_a   1.000
_cell.length_b   1.000
_cell.length_c   1.000
_cell.angle_alpha   90.00
_cell.angle_beta   90.00
_cell.angle_gamma   90.00
#
_symmetry.space_group_name_H-M   'P 1'
#
loop_
_entity.id
_entity.type
_entity.pdbx_description
1 polymer ?
#
loop_
_entity_poly.entity_id
_entity_poly.type
_entity_poly.pdbx_seq_one_letter_code
_entity_poly.pdbx_strand_id
1 'polypeptide(L)'
;MRTLLLLLLCANLITTSDAFSQITQAAATKAVNIVTKKLKADRSCKTELGKLVKVNAVLGYGSPKENVIAVRFECSFNKPGVKSGQDRGIMRGQVKASVAEDTGKVVSCSVFRDLGWGRTWDMKI
;
A
#
# COMPACT_ATOMS: atom_id res chain seq x y z
N MET A 1 32.93 15.01 57.07
CA MET A 1 33.95 14.38 56.20
C MET A 1 33.38 13.09 55.61
N ARG A 2 33.64 12.86 54.31
CA ARG A 2 33.34 11.65 53.51
C ARG A 2 31.87 11.42 53.13
N THR A 3 31.47 11.20 51.87
CA THR A 3 32.10 11.42 50.56
C THR A 3 30.97 11.42 49.53
N LEU A 4 31.14 12.24 48.50
CA LEU A 4 30.34 12.32 47.27
C LEU A 4 30.22 10.97 46.53
N LEU A 5 29.24 10.92 45.62
CA LEU A 5 29.21 10.18 44.34
C LEU A 5 28.53 8.78 44.32
N LEU A 6 27.34 8.72 43.72
CA LEU A 6 26.98 7.88 42.54
C LEU A 6 25.52 8.21 42.14
N LEU A 7 25.31 9.08 41.14
CA LEU A 7 24.99 8.72 39.75
C LEU A 7 23.58 8.10 39.61
N LEU A 8 22.57 8.89 39.22
CA LEU A 8 22.13 9.03 37.81
C LEU A 8 22.09 7.68 37.08
N LEU A 9 20.97 6.92 37.16
CA LEU A 9 20.73 5.81 36.21
C LEU A 9 19.30 5.25 36.16
N CYS A 10 18.27 6.06 36.36
CA CYS A 10 16.89 5.66 36.02
C CYS A 10 16.16 6.64 35.09
N ALA A 11 16.93 7.46 34.33
CA ALA A 11 16.41 8.21 33.19
C ALA A 11 16.80 7.45 31.92
N ASN A 12 15.96 6.50 31.51
CA ASN A 12 15.83 5.97 30.13
C ASN A 12 14.97 4.70 30.18
N LEU A 13 13.72 4.81 30.65
CA LEU A 13 12.71 3.92 30.10
C LEU A 13 12.39 4.46 28.71
N ILE A 14 12.99 3.81 27.73
CA ILE A 14 12.80 3.99 26.30
C ILE A 14 11.29 3.96 26.02
N THR A 15 10.70 5.12 25.79
CA THR A 15 9.42 5.28 25.11
C THR A 15 9.64 4.91 23.65
N THR A 16 9.65 3.61 23.33
CA THR A 16 9.30 3.15 21.97
C THR A 16 7.79 3.29 21.83
N SER A 17 7.33 4.53 21.79
CA SER A 17 6.08 4.83 21.13
C SER A 17 6.39 4.66 19.65
N ASP A 18 6.13 3.46 19.12
CA ASP A 18 5.90 3.27 17.68
C ASP A 18 4.72 4.17 17.32
N ALA A 19 5.01 5.46 17.14
CA ALA A 19 4.09 6.42 16.60
C ALA A 19 3.96 6.04 15.12
N PHE A 20 3.11 5.06 14.83
CA PHE A 20 2.50 4.96 13.51
C PHE A 20 1.91 6.32 13.22
N SER A 21 2.64 7.14 12.46
CA SER A 21 2.18 8.48 12.08
C SER A 21 0.82 8.30 11.43
N GLN A 22 -0.21 8.80 12.10
CA GLN A 22 -1.59 8.62 11.66
C GLN A 22 -1.78 9.47 10.40
N ILE A 23 -1.72 8.83 9.25
CA ILE A 23 -1.87 9.53 7.97
C ILE A 23 -3.32 9.99 7.80
N THR A 24 -3.48 11.14 7.14
CA THR A 24 -4.81 11.67 6.84
C THR A 24 -5.49 10.89 5.72
N GLN A 25 -6.82 10.88 5.70
CA GLN A 25 -7.60 10.32 4.60
C GLN A 25 -7.25 10.99 3.24
N ALA A 26 -6.91 12.28 3.25
CA ALA A 26 -6.49 13.01 2.07
C ALA A 26 -5.15 12.47 1.51
N ALA A 27 -4.17 12.25 2.38
CA ALA A 27 -2.89 11.66 2.02
C ALA A 27 -3.05 10.23 1.47
N ALA A 28 -3.90 9.42 2.13
CA ALA A 28 -4.23 8.08 1.65
C ALA A 28 -4.91 8.11 0.27
N THR A 29 -5.86 9.03 0.05
CA THR A 29 -6.55 9.20 -1.24
C THR A 29 -5.57 9.59 -2.34
N LYS A 30 -4.63 10.51 -2.04
CA LYS A 30 -3.57 10.90 -2.97
C LYS A 30 -2.69 9.70 -3.33
N ALA A 31 -2.27 8.90 -2.35
CA ALA A 31 -1.48 7.69 -2.58
C ALA A 31 -2.22 6.65 -3.45
N VAL A 32 -3.51 6.40 -3.19
CA VAL A 32 -4.34 5.52 -4.04
C VAL A 32 -4.41 6.05 -5.47
N ASN A 33 -4.57 7.35 -5.67
CA ASN A 33 -4.61 7.96 -7.00
C ASN A 33 -3.27 7.81 -7.75
N ILE A 34 -2.14 7.96 -7.05
CA ILE A 34 -0.81 7.72 -7.61
C ILE A 34 -0.67 6.26 -8.07
N VAL A 35 -0.98 5.31 -7.19
CA VAL A 35 -0.84 3.88 -7.47
C VAL A 35 -1.74 3.48 -8.64
N THR A 36 -3.00 3.91 -8.64
CA THR A 36 -3.97 3.59 -9.73
C THR A 36 -3.54 4.18 -11.07
N LYS A 37 -3.00 5.41 -11.08
CA LYS A 37 -2.44 6.02 -12.31
C LYS A 37 -1.27 5.20 -12.83
N LYS A 38 -0.38 4.72 -11.95
CA LYS A 38 0.76 3.89 -12.34
C LYS A 38 0.33 2.52 -12.85
N LEU A 39 -0.60 1.85 -12.18
CA LEU A 39 -1.18 0.59 -12.62
C LEU A 39 -1.87 0.70 -13.99
N LYS A 40 -2.55 1.83 -14.28
CA LYS A 40 -3.15 2.08 -15.59
C LYS A 40 -2.13 2.28 -16.70
N ALA A 41 -0.97 2.85 -16.38
CA ALA A 41 0.10 3.15 -17.33
C ALA A 41 1.03 1.96 -17.58
N ASP A 42 1.12 1.03 -16.62
CA ASP A 42 2.02 -0.12 -16.69
C ASP A 42 1.55 -1.15 -17.74
N ARG A 43 2.41 -1.41 -18.73
CA ARG A 43 2.11 -2.34 -19.83
C ARG A 43 2.04 -3.79 -19.35
N SER A 44 2.90 -4.18 -18.41
CA SER A 44 2.93 -5.55 -17.89
C SER A 44 1.69 -5.85 -17.04
N CYS A 45 1.26 -4.88 -16.21
CA CYS A 45 -0.02 -4.91 -15.50
C CYS A 45 -1.19 -5.10 -16.47
N LYS A 46 -1.23 -4.31 -17.55
CA LYS A 46 -2.30 -4.40 -18.55
C LYS A 46 -2.34 -5.77 -19.25
N THR A 47 -1.17 -6.35 -19.54
CA THR A 47 -1.07 -7.69 -20.14
C THR A 47 -1.50 -8.80 -19.18
N GLU A 48 -1.05 -8.72 -17.92
CA GLU A 48 -1.31 -9.77 -16.91
C GLU A 48 -2.72 -9.70 -16.33
N LEU A 49 -3.15 -8.51 -15.93
CA LEU A 49 -4.37 -8.28 -15.14
C LEU A 49 -5.51 -7.67 -15.98
N GLY A 50 -5.19 -6.99 -17.07
CA GLY A 50 -6.16 -6.24 -17.88
C GLY A 50 -6.18 -4.74 -17.55
N LYS A 51 -7.16 -4.02 -18.09
CA LYS A 51 -7.31 -2.57 -17.86
C LYS A 51 -7.96 -2.32 -16.51
N LEU A 52 -7.30 -1.58 -15.62
CA LEU A 52 -7.91 -1.11 -14.38
C LEU A 52 -9.17 -0.26 -14.68
N VAL A 53 -10.32 -0.72 -14.22
CA VAL A 53 -11.63 -0.08 -14.42
C VAL A 53 -11.91 0.89 -13.29
N LYS A 54 -11.93 0.38 -12.04
CA LYS A 54 -12.29 1.15 -10.85
C LYS A 54 -11.60 0.64 -9.59
N VAL A 55 -11.47 1.54 -8.61
CA VAL A 55 -11.24 1.20 -7.21
C VAL A 55 -12.62 0.99 -6.58
N ASN A 56 -12.81 -0.13 -5.90
CA ASN A 56 -14.09 -0.51 -5.29
C ASN A 56 -14.19 -0.02 -3.85
N ALA A 57 -13.15 -0.23 -3.05
CA ALA A 57 -13.12 0.12 -1.64
C ALA A 57 -11.68 0.32 -1.17
N VAL A 58 -11.45 1.29 -0.29
CA VAL A 58 -10.18 1.41 0.44
C VAL A 58 -10.33 0.61 1.73
N LEU A 59 -9.49 -0.42 1.90
CA LEU A 59 -9.57 -1.35 3.03
C LEU A 59 -8.77 -0.87 4.24
N GLY A 60 -7.77 -0.03 4.02
CA GLY A 60 -6.94 0.52 5.09
C GLY A 60 -5.77 1.30 4.54
N TYR A 61 -5.18 2.13 5.39
CA TYR A 61 -4.03 2.95 5.06
C TYR A 61 -3.24 3.26 6.35
N GLY A 62 -1.94 3.49 6.23
CA GLY A 62 -1.06 3.83 7.36
C GLY A 62 0.32 4.27 6.93
N SER A 63 1.21 4.56 7.88
CA SER A 63 2.62 4.87 7.62
C SER A 63 3.51 3.81 8.24
N PRO A 64 4.00 2.81 7.47
CA PRO A 64 4.83 1.74 8.01
C PRO A 64 6.26 2.19 8.31
N LYS A 65 6.69 3.31 7.72
CA LYS A 65 8.02 3.93 7.86
C LYS A 65 7.87 5.42 7.66
N GLU A 66 8.80 6.19 8.21
CA GLU A 66 8.86 7.63 7.99
C GLU A 66 8.83 7.97 6.49
N ASN A 67 8.02 8.98 6.12
CA ASN A 67 7.82 9.44 4.74
C ASN A 67 7.32 8.36 3.76
N VAL A 68 6.70 7.27 4.26
CA VAL A 68 6.07 6.25 3.43
C VAL A 68 4.60 6.11 3.81
N ILE A 69 3.74 6.17 2.81
CA ILE A 69 2.31 5.92 2.93
C ILE A 69 2.02 4.52 2.37
N ALA A 70 1.52 3.62 3.22
CA ALA A 70 0.97 2.34 2.80
C ALA A 70 -0.55 2.45 2.59
N VAL A 71 -1.03 1.87 1.50
CA VAL A 71 -2.45 1.79 1.18
C VAL A 71 -2.84 0.36 0.80
N ARG A 72 -4.04 -0.04 1.21
CA ARG A 72 -4.69 -1.28 0.81
C ARG A 72 -6.07 -0.97 0.26
N PHE A 73 -6.36 -1.42 -0.95
CA PHE A 73 -7.66 -1.16 -1.59
C PHE A 73 -8.04 -2.29 -2.55
N GLU A 74 -9.33 -2.46 -2.76
CA GLU A 74 -9.88 -3.36 -3.76
C GLU A 74 -10.11 -2.63 -5.08
N CYS A 75 -9.89 -3.34 -6.18
CA CYS A 75 -10.11 -2.80 -7.51
C CYS A 75 -10.55 -3.87 -8.50
N SER A 76 -11.05 -3.41 -9.63
CA SER A 76 -11.52 -4.26 -10.73
C SER A 76 -10.72 -3.99 -11.98
N PHE A 77 -10.21 -5.05 -12.59
CA PHE A 77 -9.54 -5.03 -13.89
C PHE A 77 -10.42 -5.71 -14.92
N ASN A 78 -10.49 -5.16 -16.13
CA ASN A 78 -11.15 -5.78 -17.27
C ASN A 78 -10.10 -6.38 -18.20
N LYS A 79 -10.06 -7.71 -18.28
CA LYS A 79 -9.20 -8.46 -19.19
C LYS A 79 -10.06 -9.09 -20.28
N PRO A 80 -10.03 -8.56 -21.53
CA PRO A 80 -10.77 -9.14 -22.63
C PRO A 80 -10.31 -10.59 -22.87
N GLY A 81 -11.25 -11.50 -23.09
CA GLY A 81 -10.98 -12.91 -23.37
C GLY A 81 -11.01 -13.85 -22.16
N VAL A 82 -11.09 -13.34 -20.92
CA VAL A 82 -11.29 -14.19 -19.73
C VAL A 82 -12.78 -14.55 -19.59
N LYS A 83 -13.14 -15.76 -20.03
CA LYS A 83 -14.50 -16.32 -19.93
C LYS A 83 -14.65 -17.14 -18.64
N SER A 84 -14.70 -16.51 -17.47
CA SER A 84 -15.09 -17.24 -16.24
C SER A 84 -15.87 -16.36 -15.27
N GLY A 85 -17.09 -16.80 -14.91
CA GLY A 85 -17.93 -16.20 -13.87
C GLY A 85 -18.89 -15.08 -14.34
N GLN A 86 -19.85 -14.77 -13.47
CA GLN A 86 -20.98 -13.83 -13.63
C GLN A 86 -20.55 -12.43 -14.12
N ASP A 87 -19.29 -12.06 -13.87
CA ASP A 87 -18.63 -10.84 -14.30
C ASP A 87 -17.68 -11.12 -15.49
N ARG A 88 -18.23 -11.47 -16.66
CA ARG A 88 -17.47 -11.84 -17.89
C ARG A 88 -16.34 -10.83 -18.19
N GLY A 89 -15.09 -11.23 -17.94
CA GLY A 89 -13.89 -10.44 -18.21
C GLY A 89 -13.47 -9.47 -17.11
N ILE A 90 -14.24 -9.31 -16.02
CA ILE A 90 -13.83 -8.47 -14.89
C ILE A 90 -13.21 -9.34 -13.78
N MET A 91 -11.94 -9.10 -13.51
CA MET A 91 -11.19 -9.68 -12.39
C MET A 91 -11.18 -8.70 -11.21
N ARG A 92 -11.46 -9.20 -10.01
CA ARG A 92 -11.33 -8.43 -8.77
C ARG A 92 -9.97 -8.69 -8.15
N GLY A 93 -9.27 -7.61 -7.84
CA GLY A 93 -7.97 -7.64 -7.20
C GLY A 93 -7.96 -6.84 -5.91
N GLN A 94 -7.08 -7.20 -5.01
CA GLN A 94 -6.72 -6.39 -3.86
C GLN A 94 -5.30 -5.88 -4.05
N VAL A 95 -5.10 -4.57 -3.88
CA VAL A 95 -3.80 -3.92 -4.00
C VAL A 95 -3.25 -3.67 -2.60
N LYS A 96 -1.96 -3.97 -2.41
CA LYS A 96 -1.14 -3.49 -1.30
C LYS A 96 0.01 -2.71 -1.89
N ALA A 97 0.14 -1.43 -1.54
CA ALA A 97 1.17 -0.58 -2.10
C ALA A 97 1.76 0.36 -1.04
N SER A 98 3.00 0.76 -1.25
CA SER A 98 3.68 1.81 -0.50
C SER A 98 4.12 2.91 -1.45
N VAL A 99 3.93 4.15 -1.04
CA VAL A 99 4.27 5.35 -1.81
C VAL A 99 5.15 6.24 -0.93
N ALA A 100 6.28 6.69 -1.47
CA ALA A 100 7.12 7.69 -0.82
C ALA A 100 6.38 9.04 -0.83
N GLU A 101 6.19 9.64 0.34
CA GLU A 101 5.34 10.82 0.53
C GLU A 101 5.92 12.08 -0.12
N ASP A 102 7.24 12.21 -0.07
CA ASP A 102 8.04 13.30 -0.60
C ASP A 102 8.00 13.39 -2.14
N THR A 103 8.17 12.26 -2.80
CA THR A 103 8.38 12.14 -4.24
C THR A 103 7.14 11.63 -4.98
N GLY A 104 6.18 11.03 -4.25
CA GLY A 104 5.07 10.31 -4.85
C GLY A 104 5.50 9.06 -5.63
N LYS A 105 6.74 8.57 -5.43
CA LYS A 105 7.22 7.36 -6.07
C LYS A 105 6.54 6.14 -5.43
N VAL A 106 6.01 5.25 -6.25
CA VAL A 106 5.54 3.94 -5.77
C VAL A 106 6.79 3.14 -5.39
N VAL A 107 6.91 2.72 -4.13
CA VAL A 107 8.05 1.98 -3.58
C VAL A 107 7.82 0.48 -3.62
N SER A 108 6.57 0.06 -3.41
CA SER A 108 6.11 -1.32 -3.55
C SER A 108 4.67 -1.31 -4.06
N CYS A 109 4.30 -2.26 -4.90
CA CYS A 109 2.92 -2.44 -5.33
C CYS A 109 2.69 -3.88 -5.76
N SER A 110 1.80 -4.54 -5.03
CA SER A 110 1.40 -5.93 -5.28
C SER A 110 -0.11 -5.97 -5.47
N VAL A 111 -0.56 -6.71 -6.49
CA VAL A 111 -1.97 -6.95 -6.78
C VAL A 111 -2.26 -8.43 -6.58
N PHE A 112 -3.06 -8.73 -5.57
CA PHE A 112 -3.54 -10.07 -5.27
C PHE A 112 -4.81 -10.33 -6.09
N ARG A 113 -4.78 -11.36 -6.93
CA ARG A 113 -5.95 -11.79 -7.69
C ARG A 113 -6.94 -12.50 -6.77
N ASP A 114 -8.22 -12.40 -7.10
CA ASP A 114 -9.32 -13.08 -6.40
C ASP A 114 -9.33 -12.79 -4.89
N LEU A 115 -9.09 -11.53 -4.54
CA LEU A 115 -9.09 -11.00 -3.16
C LEU A 115 -8.08 -11.65 -2.20
N GLY A 116 -7.06 -12.36 -2.69
CA GLY A 116 -5.98 -12.88 -1.85
C GLY A 116 -5.79 -14.41 -1.85
N TRP A 117 -6.68 -15.16 -2.49
CA TRP A 117 -6.58 -16.64 -2.58
C TRP A 117 -5.88 -17.12 -3.85
N GLY A 118 -5.48 -16.19 -4.73
CA GLY A 118 -4.87 -16.48 -6.03
C GLY A 118 -3.42 -16.04 -6.16
N ARG A 119 -2.97 -15.92 -7.42
CA ARG A 119 -1.62 -15.43 -7.76
C ARG A 119 -1.48 -13.94 -7.47
N THR A 120 -0.31 -13.55 -6.96
CA THR A 120 0.10 -12.15 -6.83
C THR A 120 0.82 -11.70 -8.10
N TRP A 121 0.49 -10.51 -8.57
CA TRP A 121 1.30 -9.79 -9.55
C TRP A 121 1.98 -8.62 -8.86
N ASP A 122 3.29 -8.49 -9.04
CA ASP A 122 4.08 -7.41 -8.48
C ASP A 122 4.48 -6.43 -9.57
N MET A 123 4.29 -5.14 -9.30
CA MET A 123 4.77 -4.09 -10.18
C MET A 123 6.29 -4.10 -10.19
N LYS A 124 6.88 -4.06 -11.39
CA LYS A 124 8.32 -3.79 -11.53
C LYS A 124 8.52 -2.28 -11.39
N ILE A 125 9.34 -1.87 -10.43
CA ILE A 125 9.45 -0.49 -9.94
C ILE A 125 10.80 0.10 -10.33
#